data_AF-A0A965P961-F1
#
_entry.id   AF-A0A965P961-F1
#
_cell.length_a   1.000
_cell.length_b   1.000
_cell.length_c   1.000
_cell.angle_alpha   90.00
_cell.angle_beta   90.00
_cell.angle_gamma   90.00
#
_symmetry.space_group_name_H-M   'P 1'
#
loop_
_entity.id
_entity.type
_entity.pdbx_description
1 polymer ?
#
loop_
_entity_poly.entity_id
_entity_poly.type
_entity_poly.pdbx_seq_one_letter_code
_entity_poly.pdbx_strand_id
1 'polypeptide(L)'
;MSIEKVKVIDQITVTENGIIFYREATKIVEDGVELTKTYHRSSLTPGQDLTDQPANVVAIAQAAWTPEVVAAFEAQQAQAA
;
A
#
# COMPACT_ATOMS: atom_id res chain seq x y z
N MET A 1 27.57 -0.73 19.37
CA MET A 1 27.16 0.11 18.23
C MET A 1 26.74 -0.82 17.11
N SER A 2 25.43 -0.97 16.96
CA SER A 2 24.80 -1.71 15.87
C SER A 2 23.95 -0.74 15.06
N ILE A 3 24.18 -0.69 13.75
CA ILE A 3 23.35 0.05 12.81
C ILE A 3 22.53 -0.97 12.01
N GLU A 4 21.22 -0.78 11.98
CA GLU A 4 20.28 -1.66 11.30
C GLU A 4 19.44 -0.89 10.29
N LYS A 5 19.12 -1.55 9.18
CA LYS A 5 18.18 -1.04 8.17
C LYS A 5 16.87 -1.81 8.29
N VAL A 6 15.82 -1.12 8.72
CA VAL A 6 14.49 -1.70 8.90
C VAL A 6 13.59 -1.24 7.75
N LYS A 7 12.87 -2.17 7.12
CA LYS A 7 11.82 -1.89 6.14
C LYS A 7 10.49 -2.33 6.70
N VAL A 8 9.50 -1.44 6.67
CA VAL A 8 8.15 -1.73 7.15
C VAL A 8 7.13 -1.00 6.31
N ILE A 9 5.98 -1.64 6.07
CA ILE A 9 4.79 -0.95 5.57
C ILE A 9 4.16 -0.24 6.77
N ASP A 10 4.38 1.07 6.88
CA ASP A 10 3.98 1.85 8.05
C ASP A 10 2.57 2.42 7.93
N GLN A 11 2.01 2.46 6.73
CA GLN A 11 0.68 2.98 6.45
C GLN A 11 0.04 2.27 5.25
N ILE A 12 -1.25 1.97 5.39
CA ILE A 12 -2.12 1.50 4.30
C ILE A 12 -3.43 2.28 4.42
N THR A 13 -3.87 2.92 3.35
CA THR A 13 -5.10 3.72 3.26
C THR A 13 -5.95 3.18 2.11
N VAL A 14 -7.22 2.89 2.39
CA VAL A 14 -8.24 2.56 1.38
C VAL A 14 -9.10 3.79 1.16
N THR A 15 -9.26 4.26 -0.07
CA THR A 15 -10.16 5.37 -0.42
C THR A 15 -11.57 4.89 -0.71
N GLU A 16 -12.52 5.82 -0.78
CA GLU A 16 -13.95 5.51 -1.00
C GLU A 16 -14.20 4.74 -2.31
N ASN A 17 -13.43 5.01 -3.36
CA ASN A 17 -13.50 4.29 -4.64
C ASN A 17 -12.65 3.01 -4.66
N GLY A 18 -12.16 2.56 -3.51
CA GLY A 18 -11.40 1.32 -3.36
C GLY A 18 -9.92 1.41 -3.75
N ILE A 19 -9.40 2.56 -4.19
CA ILE A 19 -7.95 2.70 -4.42
C ILE A 19 -7.20 2.54 -3.10
N ILE A 20 -6.11 1.78 -3.13
CA ILE A 20 -5.26 1.57 -1.98
C ILE A 20 -3.97 2.34 -2.17
N PHE A 21 -3.63 3.18 -1.19
CA PHE A 21 -2.31 3.78 -1.07
C PHE A 21 -1.57 3.13 0.09
N TYR A 22 -0.36 2.65 -0.15
CA TYR A 22 0.49 2.16 0.93
C TYR A 22 1.86 2.80 0.90
N ARG A 23 2.51 2.85 2.06
CA ARG A 23 3.81 3.46 2.25
C ARG A 23 4.78 2.48 2.88
N GLU A 24 5.92 2.28 2.22
CA GLU A 24 7.08 1.61 2.77
C GLU A 24 8.00 2.66 3.40
N ALA A 25 8.26 2.52 4.70
CA ALA A 25 9.27 3.28 5.42
C ALA A 25 10.56 2.45 5.51
N THR A 26 11.63 2.98 4.95
CA THR A 26 12.99 2.46 5.16
C THR A 26 13.67 3.30 6.22
N LYS A 27 14.03 2.70 7.36
CA LYS A 27 14.58 3.36 8.54
C LYS A 27 16.03 2.91 8.77
N ILE A 28 16.90 3.83 9.16
CA ILE A 28 18.23 3.53 9.69
C ILE A 28 18.18 3.75 11.20
N VAL A 29 18.45 2.70 11.97
CA VAL A 29 18.34 2.66 13.42
C VAL A 29 19.72 2.36 14.01
N GLU A 30 20.17 3.15 14.98
CA GLU A 30 21.41 2.93 15.72
C GLU A 30 21.09 2.75 17.21
N ASP A 31 21.48 1.60 17.77
CA ASP A 31 21.26 1.25 19.18
C ASP A 31 19.80 1.50 19.65
N GLY A 32 18.83 1.21 18.76
CA GLY A 32 17.39 1.36 19.01
C GLY A 32 16.81 2.75 18.70
N VAL A 33 17.65 3.73 18.34
CA VAL A 33 17.22 5.09 18.00
C VAL A 33 17.13 5.26 16.48
N GLU A 34 15.96 5.67 15.98
CA GLU A 34 15.76 6.00 14.56
C GLU A 34 16.55 7.28 14.22
N LEU A 35 17.57 7.16 13.35
CA LEU A 35 18.39 8.29 12.92
C LEU A 35 17.76 9.03 11.72
N THR A 36 17.34 8.25 10.72
CA THR A 36 16.75 8.77 9.50
C THR A 36 15.81 7.75 8.88
N LYS A 37 14.92 8.23 8.02
CA LYS A 37 14.03 7.39 7.23
C LYS A 37 13.71 8.02 5.88
N THR A 38 13.44 7.15 4.91
CA THR A 38 12.88 7.51 3.60
C THR A 38 11.57 6.79 3.39
N TYR A 39 10.71 7.38 2.56
CA TYR A 39 9.39 6.83 2.25
C TYR A 39 9.28 6.53 0.76
N HIS A 40 8.75 5.35 0.44
CA HIS A 40 8.26 5.01 -0.88
C HIS A 40 6.74 4.84 -0.80
N ARG A 41 6.00 5.50 -1.70
CA ARG A 41 4.54 5.40 -1.77
C ARG A 41 4.15 4.68 -3.05
N SER A 42 3.20 3.77 -2.93
CA SER A 42 2.63 3.02 -4.04
C SER A 42 1.11 3.11 -3.99
N SER A 43 0.47 2.94 -5.14
CA SER A 43 -0.98 2.89 -5.28
C SER A 43 -1.41 1.62 -6.02
N LEU A 44 -2.54 1.05 -5.63
CA LEU A 44 -3.16 -0.10 -6.28
C LEU A 44 -4.63 0.23 -6.58
N THR A 45 -5.07 -0.05 -7.80
CA THR A 45 -6.46 0.17 -8.22
C THR A 45 -7.30 -1.11 -8.03
N PRO A 46 -8.61 -0.99 -7.74
CA PRO A 46 -9.50 -2.15 -7.65
C PRO A 46 -9.36 -3.10 -8.85
N GLY A 47 -9.23 -4.40 -8.55
CA GLY A 47 -9.09 -5.46 -9.56
C GLY A 47 -7.69 -5.62 -10.16
N GLN A 48 -6.71 -4.81 -9.75
CA GLN A 48 -5.32 -4.94 -10.19
C GLN A 48 -4.71 -6.26 -9.70
N ASP A 49 -3.77 -6.81 -10.48
CA ASP A 49 -2.95 -7.95 -10.05
C ASP A 49 -2.14 -7.59 -8.79
N LEU A 50 -2.23 -8.47 -7.78
CA LEU A 50 -1.60 -8.33 -6.48
C LEU A 50 -0.31 -9.17 -6.35
N THR A 51 0.14 -9.78 -7.44
CA THR A 51 1.43 -10.46 -7.48
C THR A 51 2.56 -9.51 -7.06
N ASP A 52 3.50 -10.04 -6.27
CA ASP A 52 4.65 -9.32 -5.69
C ASP A 52 4.31 -8.14 -4.76
N GLN A 53 3.04 -7.97 -4.35
CA GLN A 53 2.67 -6.96 -3.35
C GLN A 53 2.88 -7.48 -1.92
N PRO A 54 3.14 -6.59 -0.93
CA PRO A 54 3.30 -7.00 0.47
C PRO A 54 2.06 -7.74 1.01
N ALA A 55 2.27 -8.85 1.73
CA ALA A 55 1.16 -9.73 2.15
C ALA A 55 0.06 -9.01 2.97
N ASN A 56 0.44 -8.04 3.81
CA ASN A 56 -0.52 -7.25 4.57
C ASN A 56 -1.34 -6.29 3.69
N VAL A 57 -0.73 -5.73 2.64
CA VAL A 57 -1.42 -4.93 1.62
C VAL A 57 -2.38 -5.82 0.84
N VAL A 58 -1.96 -7.01 0.43
CA VAL A 58 -2.81 -8.00 -0.28
C VAL A 58 -4.03 -8.37 0.56
N ALA A 59 -3.85 -8.65 1.85
CA ALA A 59 -4.97 -8.99 2.74
C ALA A 59 -6.01 -7.87 2.83
N ILE A 60 -5.56 -6.61 2.93
CA ILE A 60 -6.45 -5.45 2.96
C ILE A 60 -7.13 -5.25 1.60
N ALA A 61 -6.40 -5.41 0.49
CA ALA A 61 -6.96 -5.32 -0.85
C ALA A 61 -8.06 -6.35 -1.08
N GLN A 62 -7.84 -7.60 -0.71
CA GLN A 62 -8.84 -8.67 -0.83
C GLN A 62 -10.08 -8.41 0.04
N ALA A 63 -9.92 -7.78 1.20
CA ALA A 63 -11.03 -7.41 2.07
C ALA A 63 -11.81 -6.19 1.56
N ALA A 64 -11.13 -5.23 0.93
CA ALA A 64 -11.72 -3.98 0.46
C ALA A 64 -12.33 -4.09 -0.95
N TRP A 65 -11.76 -4.91 -1.83
CA TRP A 65 -12.17 -5.05 -3.23
C TRP A 65 -13.25 -6.10 -3.38
N THR A 66 -14.47 -5.76 -2.95
CA THR A 66 -15.64 -6.56 -3.29
C THR A 66 -15.93 -6.47 -4.80
N PRO A 67 -16.67 -7.42 -5.38
CA PRO A 67 -17.05 -7.37 -6.79
C PRO A 67 -17.73 -6.05 -7.19
N GLU A 68 -18.54 -5.48 -6.29
CA GLU A 68 -19.24 -4.21 -6.51
C GLU A 68 -18.27 -3.02 -6.58
N VAL A 69 -17.23 -3.00 -5.74
CA VAL A 69 -16.20 -1.95 -5.75
C VAL A 69 -15.38 -2.00 -7.03
N VAL A 70 -15.01 -3.21 -7.48
CA VAL A 70 -14.27 -3.39 -8.74
C VAL A 70 -15.13 -2.94 -9.93
N ALA A 71 -16.39 -3.38 -10.00
CA ALA A 71 -17.30 -2.98 -11.07
C ALA A 71 -17.56 -1.46 -11.08
N ALA A 72 -17.72 -0.84 -9.91
CA ALA A 72 -17.90 0.61 -9.79
C ALA A 72 -16.66 1.38 -10.28
N PHE A 73 -15.47 0.90 -9.95
CA PHE A 73 -14.22 1.50 -10.41
C PHE A 73 -14.05 1.40 -11.93
N GLU A 74 -14.32 0.24 -12.52
CA GLU A 74 -14.28 0.04 -13.97
C GLU A 74 -15.28 0.95 -14.70
N ALA A 75 -16.49 1.09 -14.17
CA ALA A 75 -17.49 2.01 -14.72
C ALA A 75 -17.05 3.48 -14.64
N GLN A 76 -16.39 3.88 -13.53
CA GLN A 76 -15.82 5.21 -13.38
C GLN A 76 -14.71 5.48 -14.40
N GLN A 77 -13.81 4.51 -14.61
CA GLN A 77 -12.72 4.62 -15.60
C GLN A 77 -13.25 4.75 -17.03
N ALA A 78 -14.30 4.00 -17.38
CA ALA A 78 -14.93 4.07 -18.69
C ALA A 78 -15.64 5.40 -18.97
N GLN A 79 -16.16 6.08 -17.94
CA GLN A 79 -16.80 7.40 -18.08
C GLN A 79 -15.79 8.56 -18.19
N ALA A 80 -14.57 8.35 -17.69
CA ALA A 80 -13.49 9.33 -17.75
C ALA A 80 -12.68 9.27 -19.06
N ALA A 81 -12.92 8.25 -19.89
CA ALA A 81 -12.32 8.05 -21.22
C ALA A 81 -13.16 8.70 -22.33
#